data_AF-A0A7Z0WRQ3-F1
#
_entry.id   AF-A0A7Z0WRQ3-F1
#
_cell.length_a   1.000
_cell.length_b   1.000
_cell.length_c   1.000
_cell.angle_alpha   90.00
_cell.angle_beta   90.00
_cell.angle_gamma   90.00
#
_symmetry.space_group_name_H-M   'P 1'
#
loop_
_entity.id
_entity.type
_entity.pdbx_description
1 polymer ?
#
loop_
_entity_poly.entity_id
_entity_poly.type
_entity_poly.pdbx_seq_one_letter_code
_entity_poly.pdbx_strand_id
1 'polypeptide(L)'
;MREAIEVNYEPDGDDWKVTVNGKGQQKRGKATGLIAARDRADQLVAKIEPAEQRRTVVHLLNGDALAFTSAYLSARLARPTRMPDEQPAPADEKPKARTSGKAAKSAKTAPTSAAKQAPEVPAPTRSADEPQPASTS
;
A
#
# COMPACT_ATOMS: atom_id res chain seq x y z
N MET A 1 -15.15 9.90 -21.61
CA MET A 1 -13.97 9.10 -21.23
C MET A 1 -13.60 9.44 -19.80
N ARG A 2 -12.99 8.52 -19.04
CA ARG A 2 -12.50 8.84 -17.69
C ARG A 2 -11.13 9.49 -17.83
N GLU A 3 -10.93 10.66 -17.23
CA GLU A 3 -9.65 11.36 -17.24
C GLU A 3 -8.73 10.73 -16.19
N ALA A 4 -7.48 10.45 -16.54
CA ALA A 4 -6.51 9.91 -15.60
C ALA A 4 -5.97 11.02 -14.69
N ILE A 5 -5.58 10.65 -13.47
CA ILE A 5 -4.84 11.52 -12.58
C ILE A 5 -3.36 11.25 -12.81
N GLU A 6 -2.63 12.27 -13.23
CA GLU A 6 -1.19 12.21 -13.47
C GLU A 6 -0.45 12.75 -12.25
N VAL A 7 0.62 12.06 -11.86
CA VAL A 7 1.52 12.49 -10.81
C VAL A 7 2.91 12.61 -11.39
N ASN A 8 3.41 13.84 -11.48
CA ASN A 8 4.78 14.12 -11.88
C ASN A 8 5.70 14.27 -10.66
N TYR A 9 6.82 13.57 -10.68
CA TYR A 9 7.88 13.62 -9.68
C TYR A 9 9.10 14.30 -10.29
N GLU A 10 9.65 15.27 -9.58
CA GLU A 10 10.86 16.00 -9.97
C GLU A 10 11.86 15.96 -8.79
N PRO A 11 13.09 15.45 -8.99
CA PRO A 11 14.11 15.48 -7.96
C PRO A 11 14.57 16.93 -7.70
N ASP A 12 14.70 17.29 -6.42
CA ASP A 12 15.07 18.62 -5.91
C ASP A 12 16.15 18.44 -4.84
N GLY A 13 17.32 17.92 -5.24
CA GLY A 13 18.37 17.49 -4.31
C GLY A 13 17.97 16.18 -3.60
N ASP A 14 17.94 16.21 -2.27
CA ASP A 14 17.44 15.09 -1.44
C ASP A 14 15.91 15.06 -1.32
N ASP A 15 15.27 16.17 -1.68
CA ASP A 15 13.83 16.31 -1.70
C ASP A 15 13.24 15.99 -3.07
N TRP A 16 11.94 15.72 -3.07
CA TRP A 16 11.16 15.43 -4.26
C TRP A 16 9.99 16.38 -4.33
N LYS A 17 9.84 17.07 -5.46
CA LYS A 17 8.65 17.83 -5.81
C LYS A 17 7.65 16.87 -6.45
N VAL A 18 6.41 16.93 -5.98
CA VAL A 18 5.30 16.11 -6.46
C VAL A 18 4.23 17.04 -6.99
N THR A 19 3.84 16.86 -8.24
CA THR A 19 2.75 17.60 -8.88
C THR A 19 1.68 16.61 -9.32
N VAL A 20 0.48 16.72 -8.76
CA VAL A 20 -0.68 15.92 -9.15
C VAL A 20 -1.60 16.77 -10.01
N ASN A 21 -1.92 16.29 -11.20
CA ASN A 21 -2.87 16.89 -12.12
C ASN A 21 -4.03 15.91 -12.34
N GLY A 22 -5.27 16.39 -12.23
CA GLY A 22 -6.45 15.57 -12.55
C GLY A 22 -7.74 16.36 -12.39
N LYS A 23 -8.74 16.07 -13.24
CA LYS A 23 -10.06 16.73 -13.22
C LYS A 23 -9.98 18.26 -13.30
N GLY A 24 -9.05 18.77 -14.10
CA GLY A 24 -8.77 20.21 -14.20
C GLY A 24 -8.19 20.86 -12.93
N GLN A 25 -7.79 20.06 -11.94
CA GLN A 25 -7.14 20.55 -10.72
C GLN A 25 -5.67 20.16 -10.69
N GLN A 26 -4.84 21.06 -10.16
CA GLN A 26 -3.44 20.81 -9.88
C GLN A 26 -3.15 20.98 -8.40
N LYS A 27 -2.46 20.02 -7.80
CA LYS A 27 -1.98 20.09 -6.41
C LYS A 27 -0.49 19.77 -6.39
N ARG A 28 0.25 20.46 -5.52
CA ARG A 28 1.70 20.27 -5.38
C ARG A 28 2.07 19.92 -3.95
N GLY A 29 3.15 19.19 -3.79
CA GLY A 29 3.74 18.84 -2.50
C GLY A 29 5.23 18.63 -2.62
N LYS A 30 5.90 18.58 -1.47
CA LYS A 30 7.30 18.15 -1.36
C LYS A 30 7.41 17.06 -0.30
N ALA A 31 8.39 16.18 -0.46
CA ALA A 31 8.74 15.17 0.53
C ALA A 31 10.21 14.76 0.37
N THR A 32 10.84 14.35 1.47
CA THR A 32 12.23 13.91 1.48
C THR A 32 12.32 12.43 1.08
N GLY A 33 13.01 12.15 -0.02
CA GLY A 33 13.08 10.81 -0.61
C GLY A 33 11.83 10.36 -1.40
N LEU A 34 12.05 9.45 -2.35
CA LEU A 34 11.04 9.02 -3.32
C LEU A 34 9.88 8.23 -2.69
N ILE A 35 10.14 7.46 -1.63
CA ILE A 35 9.09 6.68 -0.94
C ILE A 35 8.10 7.62 -0.24
N ALA A 36 8.60 8.62 0.51
CA ALA A 36 7.76 9.62 1.15
C ALA A 36 7.03 10.49 0.11
N ALA A 37 7.67 10.76 -1.03
CA ALA A 37 7.03 11.44 -2.15
C ALA A 37 5.85 10.65 -2.72
N ARG A 38 5.95 9.31 -2.76
CA ARG A 38 4.83 8.46 -3.19
C ARG A 38 3.64 8.53 -2.24
N ASP A 39 3.89 8.46 -0.93
CA ASP A 39 2.84 8.60 0.08
C ASP A 39 2.21 10.01 0.01
N ARG A 40 3.03 11.04 -0.21
CA ARG A 40 2.54 12.41 -0.39
C ARG A 40 1.66 12.53 -1.63
N ALA A 41 2.01 11.87 -2.73
CA ALA A 41 1.16 11.83 -3.91
C ALA A 41 -0.21 11.20 -3.60
N ASP A 42 -0.27 10.08 -2.86
CA ASP A 42 -1.56 9.47 -2.48
C ASP A 42 -2.45 10.43 -1.69
N GLN A 43 -1.87 11.17 -0.75
CA GLN A 43 -2.60 12.19 0.02
C GLN A 43 -3.14 13.31 -0.87
N LEU A 44 -2.40 13.70 -1.91
CA LEU A 44 -2.84 14.74 -2.86
C LEU A 44 -3.92 14.21 -3.80
N VAL A 45 -3.76 12.98 -4.30
CA VAL A 45 -4.76 12.30 -5.13
C VAL A 45 -6.07 12.12 -4.37
N ALA A 46 -6.02 11.72 -3.09
CA ALA A 46 -7.21 11.58 -2.25
C ALA A 46 -7.98 12.90 -2.06
N LYS A 47 -7.30 14.05 -2.15
CA LYS A 47 -7.93 15.38 -2.08
C LYS A 47 -8.59 15.81 -3.39
N ILE A 48 -8.07 15.36 -4.53
CA ILE A 48 -8.64 15.66 -5.86
C ILE A 48 -9.81 14.71 -6.14
N GLU A 49 -9.66 13.44 -5.80
CA GLU A 49 -10.68 12.41 -5.99
C GLU A 49 -10.77 11.50 -4.77
N PRO A 50 -11.73 11.78 -3.86
CA PRO A 50 -11.96 10.94 -2.68
C PRO A 50 -12.62 9.59 -3.02
N ALA A 51 -13.18 9.44 -4.22
CA ALA A 51 -13.79 8.19 -4.68
C ALA A 51 -12.73 7.21 -5.22
N GLU A 52 -12.19 6.34 -4.35
CA GLU A 52 -11.12 5.40 -4.70
C GLU A 52 -11.46 4.41 -5.82
N GLN A 53 -12.72 3.99 -5.95
CA GLN A 53 -13.13 2.91 -6.87
C GLN A 53 -13.06 3.30 -8.36
N ARG A 54 -12.76 4.57 -8.70
CA ARG A 54 -12.83 5.06 -10.09
C ARG A 54 -11.61 5.84 -10.57
N ARG A 55 -10.56 5.98 -9.76
CA ARG A 55 -9.38 6.77 -10.14
C ARG A 55 -8.30 5.91 -10.80
N THR A 56 -7.89 6.29 -12.01
CA THR A 56 -6.68 5.79 -12.65
C THR A 56 -5.56 6.78 -12.34
N VAL A 57 -4.51 6.31 -11.67
CA VAL A 57 -3.36 7.16 -11.28
C VAL A 57 -2.14 6.72 -12.08
N VAL A 58 -1.49 7.66 -12.76
CA VAL A 58 -0.26 7.42 -13.51
C VAL A 58 0.87 8.16 -12.82
N HIS A 59 1.94 7.44 -12.47
CA HIS A 59 3.13 8.00 -11.84
C HIS A 59 4.20 8.22 -12.89
N LEU A 60 4.72 9.45 -12.96
CA LEU A 60 5.65 9.93 -13.98
C LEU A 60 6.82 10.62 -13.29
N LEU A 61 8.05 10.28 -13.66
CA LEU A 61 9.25 11.01 -13.21
C LEU A 61 9.72 11.86 -14.39
N ASN A 62 9.68 13.18 -14.26
CA ASN A 62 9.93 14.11 -15.36
C ASN A 62 9.12 13.76 -16.64
N GLY A 63 7.87 13.33 -16.48
CA GLY A 63 7.01 12.90 -17.59
C GLY A 63 7.16 11.45 -18.04
N ASP A 64 8.08 10.67 -17.46
CA ASP A 64 8.33 9.27 -17.86
C ASP A 64 7.89 8.27 -16.78
N ALA A 65 6.97 7.38 -17.14
CA ALA A 65 6.44 6.36 -16.24
C ALA A 65 7.47 5.26 -15.91
N LEU A 66 8.28 4.85 -16.90
CA LEU A 66 9.30 3.81 -16.72
C LEU A 66 10.40 4.32 -15.80
N ALA A 67 10.84 5.57 -15.99
CA ALA A 67 11.84 6.20 -15.14
C ALA A 67 11.38 6.24 -13.67
N PHE A 68 10.10 6.55 -13.43
CA PHE A 68 9.52 6.47 -12.08
C PHE A 68 9.59 5.05 -11.52
N THR A 69 9.12 4.05 -12.27
CA THR A 69 9.12 2.66 -11.81
C THR A 69 10.53 2.17 -11.46
N SER A 70 11.52 2.45 -12.32
CA SER A 70 12.91 2.12 -12.06
C SER A 70 13.43 2.79 -10.80
N ALA A 71 13.25 4.11 -10.65
CA ALA A 71 13.70 4.85 -9.48
C ALA A 71 13.02 4.37 -8.20
N TYR A 72 11.72 4.07 -8.25
CA TYR A 72 10.95 3.60 -7.10
C TYR A 72 11.42 2.22 -6.62
N LEU A 73 11.68 1.30 -7.56
CA LEU A 73 12.25 0.00 -7.24
C LEU A 73 13.66 0.15 -6.65
N SER A 74 14.51 0.96 -7.27
CA SER A 74 15.84 1.26 -6.73
C SER A 74 15.78 1.82 -5.31
N ALA A 75 14.88 2.77 -5.05
CA ALA A 75 14.70 3.37 -3.72
C ALA A 75 14.19 2.37 -2.66
N ARG A 76 13.41 1.36 -3.07
CA ARG A 76 12.97 0.27 -2.17
C ARG A 76 14.07 -0.75 -1.88
N LEU A 77 14.90 -1.06 -2.88
CA LEU A 77 15.98 -2.03 -2.75
C LEU A 77 17.21 -1.45 -2.05
N ALA A 78 17.44 -0.15 -2.23
CA ALA A 78 18.33 0.61 -1.39
C ALA A 78 17.72 0.60 0.02
N ARG A 79 18.08 -0.41 0.81
CA ARG A 79 17.96 -0.37 2.27
C ARG A 79 18.39 1.03 2.68
N PRO A 80 17.69 1.71 3.62
CA PRO A 80 18.22 2.95 4.16
C PRO A 80 19.58 2.60 4.73
N THR A 81 20.65 2.92 3.99
CA THR A 81 21.95 3.16 4.56
C THR A 81 21.68 4.35 5.47
N ARG A 82 21.32 4.03 6.71
CA ARG A 82 21.56 4.90 7.85
C ARG A 82 22.96 5.44 7.60
N MET A 83 23.07 6.73 7.35
CA MET A 83 24.37 7.37 7.21
C MET A 83 25.24 6.85 8.37
N PRO A 84 26.42 6.25 8.12
CA PRO A 84 27.30 5.82 9.19
C PRO A 84 27.98 7.06 9.76
N ASP A 85 27.23 7.86 10.52
CA ASP A 85 27.81 8.86 11.44
C ASP A 85 27.03 8.94 12.77
N GLU A 86 26.46 7.81 13.21
CA GLU A 86 26.14 7.65 14.62
C GLU A 86 26.60 6.28 15.10
N GLN A 87 27.89 6.26 15.45
CA GLN A 87 28.55 5.21 16.22
C GLN A 87 27.73 4.93 17.49
N PRO A 88 27.21 3.70 17.69
CA PRO A 88 26.60 3.34 18.96
C PRO A 88 27.73 3.26 20.00
N ALA A 89 27.72 4.15 20.99
CA ALA A 89 28.52 3.96 22.18
C ALA A 89 28.07 2.65 22.86
N PRO A 90 28.97 1.69 23.13
CA PRO A 90 28.63 0.53 23.93
C PRO A 90 28.71 0.95 25.40
N ALA A 91 27.62 0.77 26.15
CA ALA A 91 27.68 0.79 27.61
C ALA A 91 26.60 -0.12 28.20
N ASP A 92 27.04 -1.34 28.51
CA ASP A 92 26.71 -2.13 29.69
C ASP A 92 25.23 -2.38 30.04
N GLU A 93 24.81 -3.62 29.81
CA GLU A 93 23.77 -4.27 30.58
C GLU A 93 24.04 -4.16 32.09
N LYS A 94 23.01 -3.75 32.85
CA LYS A 94 22.84 -4.29 34.21
C LYS A 94 21.36 -4.50 34.53
N PRO A 95 20.93 -5.76 34.77
CA PRO A 95 19.53 -6.06 35.09
C PRO A 95 19.25 -5.79 36.58
N LYS A 96 18.13 -5.13 36.88
CA LYS A 96 17.53 -5.20 38.22
C LYS A 96 16.04 -5.54 38.13
N ALA A 97 15.72 -6.60 38.87
CA ALA A 97 14.45 -7.29 38.94
C ALA A 97 13.34 -6.51 39.67
N ARG A 98 12.10 -6.91 39.33
CA ARG A 98 10.84 -7.09 40.12
C ARG A 98 10.78 -6.40 41.51
N THR A 99 9.68 -5.76 41.94
CA THR A 99 8.37 -6.40 42.20
C THR A 99 7.26 -5.38 42.53
N SER A 100 6.02 -5.84 42.34
CA SER A 100 4.81 -5.71 43.19
C SER A 100 3.91 -4.45 43.16
N GLY A 101 2.70 -4.68 42.62
CA GLY A 101 1.43 -3.99 42.93
C GLY A 101 0.27 -4.69 42.20
N LYS A 102 -0.09 -5.94 42.56
CA LYS A 102 -1.25 -6.34 43.39
C LYS A 102 -2.64 -5.87 42.89
N ALA A 103 -3.22 -6.70 42.02
CA ALA A 103 -4.56 -7.33 42.05
C ALA A 103 -5.79 -6.61 42.64
N ALA A 104 -6.84 -6.48 41.80
CA ALA A 104 -8.24 -6.91 42.00
C ALA A 104 -9.00 -6.60 40.69
N LYS A 105 -9.95 -7.36 40.12
CA LYS A 105 -10.70 -8.56 40.52
C LYS A 105 -11.39 -9.12 39.28
N SER A 106 -11.50 -10.44 39.22
CA SER A 106 -12.20 -11.26 38.22
C SER A 106 -13.73 -11.14 38.27
N ALA A 107 -14.37 -11.32 37.11
CA ALA A 107 -15.60 -12.10 36.87
C ALA A 107 -15.70 -12.28 35.34
N LYS A 108 -15.36 -13.41 34.71
CA LYS A 108 -15.92 -14.77 34.72
C LYS A 108 -17.43 -14.83 34.39
N THR A 109 -17.72 -15.04 33.11
CA THR A 109 -18.72 -16.02 32.64
C THR A 109 -18.38 -16.43 31.21
N ALA A 110 -18.20 -17.73 31.02
CA ALA A 110 -18.03 -18.42 29.74
C ALA A 110 -19.41 -18.99 29.30
N PRO A 111 -19.49 -19.96 28.37
CA PRO A 111 -19.79 -19.77 26.95
C PRO A 111 -21.09 -20.49 26.52
N THR A 112 -21.33 -20.53 25.21
CA THR A 112 -22.17 -21.51 24.46
C THR A 112 -23.56 -21.05 24.03
N SER A 113 -23.72 -20.80 22.74
CA SER A 113 -24.74 -21.49 21.94
C SER A 113 -24.36 -21.51 20.47
N ALA A 114 -24.29 -22.74 19.97
CA ALA A 114 -24.18 -23.10 18.59
C ALA A 114 -25.51 -22.87 17.85
N ALA A 115 -25.43 -22.34 16.64
CA ALA A 115 -26.37 -22.59 15.55
C ALA A 115 -25.63 -22.18 14.26
N LYS A 116 -24.97 -23.11 13.57
CA LYS A 116 -25.58 -24.00 12.57
C LYS A 116 -26.35 -23.20 11.51
N GLN A 117 -25.64 -22.85 10.44
CA GLN A 117 -26.15 -22.98 9.07
C GLN A 117 -25.01 -22.78 8.07
N ALA A 118 -24.56 -23.92 7.52
CA ALA A 118 -24.16 -23.98 6.12
C ALA A 118 -25.40 -23.67 5.26
N PRO A 119 -25.20 -23.00 4.13
CA PRO A 119 -25.61 -23.61 2.88
C PRO A 119 -24.42 -23.71 1.94
N GLU A 120 -24.01 -24.96 1.74
CA GLU A 120 -23.87 -25.57 0.41
C GLU A 120 -24.07 -24.59 -0.76
N VAL A 121 -22.97 -24.24 -1.43
CA VAL A 121 -23.02 -23.85 -2.84
C VAL A 121 -22.44 -25.06 -3.59
N PRO A 122 -23.22 -25.66 -4.51
CA PRO A 122 -22.92 -26.95 -5.10
C PRO A 122 -21.63 -26.93 -5.92
N ALA A 123 -21.00 -28.11 -6.00
CA ALA A 123 -19.89 -28.42 -6.87
C ALA A 123 -20.12 -27.91 -8.30
N PRO A 124 -19.07 -27.48 -9.04
CA PRO A 124 -19.17 -27.40 -10.48
C PRO A 124 -19.45 -28.80 -11.00
N THR A 125 -20.69 -29.04 -11.43
CA THR A 125 -21.06 -30.21 -12.22
C THR A 125 -20.20 -30.19 -13.47
N ARG A 126 -19.14 -31.00 -13.45
CA ARG A 126 -18.43 -31.43 -14.64
C ARG A 126 -19.38 -32.36 -15.40
N SER A 127 -20.28 -31.77 -16.19
CA SER A 127 -20.90 -32.48 -17.30
C SER A 127 -19.84 -32.67 -18.37
N ALA A 128 -19.23 -33.85 -18.35
CA ALA A 128 -18.72 -34.46 -19.55
C ALA A 128 -19.90 -34.85 -20.45
N ASP A 129 -19.56 -35.04 -21.74
CA ASP A 129 -20.30 -35.71 -22.80
C ASP A 129 -21.32 -34.87 -23.62
N GLU A 130 -20.98 -34.34 -24.81
CA GLU A 130 -20.79 -35.00 -26.15
C GLU A 130 -22.08 -34.78 -27.02
N PRO A 131 -22.15 -34.72 -28.39
CA PRO A 131 -21.20 -35.06 -29.47
C PRO A 131 -20.95 -34.00 -30.57
N GLN A 132 -19.90 -34.24 -31.37
CA GLN A 132 -19.86 -33.81 -32.78
C GLN A 132 -20.92 -34.56 -33.61
N PRO A 133 -21.53 -33.94 -34.62
CA PRO A 133 -21.32 -34.50 -35.96
C PRO A 133 -21.15 -33.46 -37.09
N ALA A 134 -20.12 -33.70 -37.90
CA ALA A 134 -20.02 -33.63 -39.37
C ALA A 134 -20.76 -32.56 -40.23
N SER A 135 -19.95 -31.89 -41.05
CA SER A 135 -20.09 -31.62 -42.50
C SER A 135 -21.25 -30.81 -43.12
N THR A 136 -20.84 -30.03 -44.14
CA THR A 136 -21.57 -29.55 -45.35
C THR A 136 -22.09 -28.11 -45.38
N SER A 137 -21.34 -27.21 -46.03
CA SER A 137 -21.67 -26.61 -47.35
C SER A 137 -20.54 -25.72 -47.85
#